data_AF-A0A3P7USU5-F1
#
_entry.id   AF-A0A3P7USU5-F1
#
_cell.length_a   1.000
_cell.length_b   1.000
_cell.length_c   1.000
_cell.angle_alpha   90.00
_cell.angle_beta   90.00
_cell.angle_gamma   90.00
#
_symmetry.space_group_name_H-M   'P 1'
#
loop_
_entity.id
_entity.type
_entity.pdbx_description
1 polymer ?
#
loop_
_entity_poly.entity_id
_entity_poly.type
_entity_poly.pdbx_seq_one_letter_code
_entity_poly.pdbx_strand_id
1 'polypeptide(L)'
;MNSCFVYKKGYRLELSANDIESTESVEFKDDCLRSCLRSLLSGGFMCRSLMHMPKDEVKCGVVEGMLRGFRGGNGMIKLTQIQGSNSFALIILDGVHEKKDFDITYYNEEIKDCFKMTTDERKNGKKLLTLDSDGAGMAVQPWTEIEFDILNDSVLNKTVTVAETSTGEVILCGKLKVKGSREEWERAKNGIQMSSKFCLTAILCILVSVFKQIHDLPLI
;
A
#
# COMPACT_ATOMS: atom_id res chain seq x y z
N MET A 1 23.98 -4.44 -12.33
CA MET A 1 22.95 -3.75 -11.50
C MET A 1 22.35 -2.54 -12.21
N ASN A 2 23.13 -1.70 -12.91
CA ASN A 2 22.61 -0.60 -13.77
C ASN A 2 21.82 -1.02 -15.03
N SER A 3 21.50 -2.31 -15.18
CA SER A 3 20.80 -2.83 -16.36
C SER A 3 19.29 -2.93 -16.17
N CYS A 4 18.75 -2.59 -14.99
CA CYS A 4 17.35 -2.88 -14.62
C CYS A 4 16.49 -1.63 -14.35
N PHE A 5 17.05 -0.42 -14.49
CA PHE A 5 16.42 0.83 -14.07
C PHE A 5 16.53 1.90 -15.16
N VAL A 6 15.44 2.66 -15.37
CA VAL A 6 15.50 4.02 -15.94
C VAL A 6 15.09 4.99 -14.83
N TYR A 7 15.99 5.89 -14.49
CA TYR A 7 15.84 6.83 -13.39
C TYR A 7 15.21 8.16 -13.89
N LYS A 8 14.10 8.59 -13.29
CA LYS A 8 13.59 9.99 -13.30
C LYS A 8 13.40 10.43 -11.85
N LYS A 9 13.35 11.73 -11.48
CA LYS A 9 14.01 12.49 -10.36
C LYS A 9 13.28 12.84 -8.98
N GLY A 10 13.44 12.24 -7.77
CA GLY A 10 12.57 12.47 -6.57
C GLY A 10 11.78 11.33 -5.84
N TYR A 11 12.24 10.07 -5.85
CA TYR A 11 11.81 8.94 -4.97
C TYR A 11 13.02 8.13 -4.54
N ARG A 12 13.01 7.55 -3.34
CA ARG A 12 14.19 6.95 -2.70
C ARG A 12 14.25 5.44 -2.94
N LEU A 13 15.26 4.95 -3.63
CA LEU A 13 15.55 3.52 -3.78
C LEU A 13 16.64 3.10 -2.79
N GLU A 14 16.33 2.17 -1.89
CA GLU A 14 17.33 1.53 -1.03
C GLU A 14 17.64 0.13 -1.60
N LEU A 15 18.71 0.04 -2.37
CA LEU A 15 19.16 -1.19 -3.04
C LEU A 15 19.92 -2.12 -2.07
N SER A 16 20.56 -1.54 -1.07
CA SER A 16 21.22 -2.20 0.07
C SER A 16 21.32 -1.23 1.25
N ALA A 17 21.62 -1.74 2.46
CA ALA A 17 21.82 -0.89 3.63
C ALA A 17 22.86 0.20 3.32
N ASN A 18 22.45 1.46 3.43
CA ASN A 18 23.23 2.69 3.22
C ASN A 18 23.45 3.18 1.78
N ASP A 19 22.81 2.60 0.76
CA ASP A 19 22.93 3.08 -0.63
C ASP A 19 21.58 3.61 -1.14
N ILE A 20 21.51 4.94 -1.31
CA ILE A 20 20.27 5.70 -1.48
C ILE A 20 20.40 6.59 -2.72
N GLU A 21 19.53 6.37 -3.70
CA GLU A 21 19.45 7.19 -4.92
C GLU A 21 18.03 7.81 -5.04
N SER A 22 17.93 9.09 -5.41
CA SER A 22 16.70 9.91 -5.35
C SER A 22 16.11 10.25 -6.73
N THR A 23 15.05 9.53 -7.15
CA THR A 23 14.49 9.52 -8.51
C THR A 23 12.92 9.29 -8.53
N GLU A 24 12.09 10.27 -8.99
CA GLU A 24 10.62 10.59 -9.05
C GLU A 24 9.73 9.52 -9.68
N SER A 25 10.29 8.53 -10.37
CA SER A 25 9.55 7.35 -10.83
C SER A 25 10.53 6.30 -11.32
N VAL A 26 10.25 5.02 -11.04
CA VAL A 26 11.06 3.90 -11.52
C VAL A 26 10.26 3.17 -12.58
N GLU A 27 10.71 3.27 -13.84
CA GLU A 27 10.33 2.29 -14.86
C GLU A 27 11.28 1.11 -14.68
N PHE A 28 10.75 0.04 -14.08
CA PHE A 28 11.48 -1.21 -14.05
C PHE A 28 11.51 -1.79 -15.46
N LYS A 29 12.62 -2.44 -15.85
CA LYS A 29 12.53 -3.38 -16.97
C LYS A 29 11.59 -4.52 -16.55
N ASP A 30 10.52 -4.72 -17.32
CA ASP A 30 9.37 -5.59 -17.02
C ASP A 30 9.76 -6.93 -16.37
N ASP A 31 10.80 -7.58 -16.89
CA ASP A 31 11.20 -8.92 -16.42
C ASP A 31 11.75 -8.94 -14.99
N CYS A 32 12.47 -7.91 -14.55
CA CYS A 32 13.06 -7.86 -13.22
C CYS A 32 12.04 -7.48 -12.14
N LEU A 33 11.15 -6.53 -12.44
CA LEU A 33 10.02 -6.21 -11.56
C LEU A 33 9.11 -7.41 -11.39
N ARG A 34 8.73 -8.03 -12.52
CA ARG A 34 7.88 -9.20 -12.53
C ARG A 34 8.51 -10.34 -11.74
N SER A 35 9.81 -10.59 -11.89
CA SER A 35 10.53 -11.60 -11.09
C SER A 35 10.52 -11.29 -9.60
N CYS A 36 10.72 -10.02 -9.22
CA CYS A 36 10.69 -9.60 -7.82
C CYS A 36 9.28 -9.75 -7.22
N LEU A 37 8.26 -9.25 -7.92
CA LEU A 37 6.86 -9.33 -7.50
C LEU A 37 6.39 -10.78 -7.38
N ARG A 38 6.78 -11.65 -8.32
CA ARG A 38 6.51 -13.10 -8.24
C ARG A 38 7.18 -13.76 -7.04
N SER A 39 8.43 -13.39 -6.76
CA SER A 39 9.14 -13.86 -5.57
C SER A 39 8.39 -13.44 -4.30
N LEU A 40 7.95 -12.18 -4.22
CA LEU A 40 7.19 -11.66 -3.09
C LEU A 40 5.87 -12.42 -2.88
N LEU A 41 5.11 -12.68 -3.94
CA LEU A 41 3.87 -13.47 -3.87
C LEU A 41 4.10 -14.92 -3.43
N SER A 42 5.27 -15.47 -3.75
CA SER A 42 5.68 -16.84 -3.38
C SER A 42 6.31 -16.93 -1.98
N GLY A 43 6.39 -15.83 -1.23
CA GLY A 43 7.03 -15.78 0.09
C GLY A 43 8.56 -15.71 0.07
N GLY A 44 9.14 -15.29 -1.06
CA GLY A 44 10.57 -15.10 -1.28
C GLY A 44 11.10 -13.74 -0.80
N PHE A 45 11.98 -13.11 -1.59
CA PHE A 45 12.69 -11.88 -1.17
C PHE A 45 11.80 -10.63 -1.17
N MET A 46 12.02 -9.72 -0.21
CA MET A 46 11.32 -8.43 -0.16
C MET A 46 11.84 -7.45 -1.22
N CYS A 47 10.95 -7.00 -2.10
CA CYS A 47 11.21 -5.91 -3.05
C CYS A 47 11.19 -4.54 -2.34
N ARG A 48 12.29 -4.19 -1.64
CA ARG A 48 12.38 -3.00 -0.77
C ARG A 48 11.97 -1.69 -1.49
N SER A 49 12.35 -1.55 -2.75
CA SER A 49 12.09 -0.40 -3.61
C SER A 49 10.60 -0.08 -3.90
N LEU A 50 9.73 -1.09 -3.96
CA LEU A 50 8.28 -0.90 -4.20
C LEU A 50 7.50 -0.71 -2.90
N MET A 51 8.13 -1.08 -1.77
CA MET A 51 7.49 -1.21 -0.46
C MET A 51 7.80 -0.03 0.47
N HIS A 52 8.71 0.87 0.10
CA HIS A 52 9.01 2.05 0.89
C HIS A 52 7.82 3.01 0.83
N MET A 53 6.99 2.96 1.87
CA MET A 53 6.00 3.98 2.12
C MET A 53 6.77 5.25 2.51
N PRO A 54 6.54 6.40 1.87
CA PRO A 54 7.14 7.65 2.31
C PRO A 54 6.48 8.06 3.63
N LYS A 55 6.90 7.44 4.75
CA LYS A 55 6.60 7.72 6.19
C LYS A 55 6.84 6.50 7.09
N ASP A 56 7.90 5.71 6.89
CA ASP A 56 8.27 4.60 7.80
C ASP A 56 8.55 5.06 9.27
N GLU A 57 8.58 6.38 9.52
CA GLU A 57 8.67 6.97 10.87
C GLU A 57 7.31 7.32 11.52
N VAL A 58 6.19 7.15 10.81
CA VAL A 58 4.84 7.51 11.31
C VAL A 58 4.10 6.27 11.81
N LYS A 59 3.47 6.39 12.98
CA LYS A 59 2.58 5.37 13.57
C LYS A 59 1.38 5.15 12.63
N CYS A 60 1.52 4.22 11.69
CA CYS A 60 0.48 3.79 10.78
C CYS A 60 0.07 2.35 11.10
N GLY A 61 -1.21 2.05 10.94
CA GLY A 61 -1.71 0.69 11.02
C GLY A 61 -1.54 0.06 9.66
N VAL A 62 -1.08 -1.19 9.63
CA VAL A 62 -0.86 -1.92 8.38
C VAL A 62 -1.61 -3.23 8.43
N VAL A 63 -2.42 -3.50 7.40
CA VAL A 63 -3.05 -4.79 7.17
C VAL A 63 -2.66 -5.34 5.80
N GLU A 64 -2.52 -6.65 5.72
CA GLU A 64 -2.10 -7.36 4.52
C GLU A 64 -3.05 -8.55 4.28
N GLY A 65 -3.41 -8.77 3.02
CA GLY A 65 -4.16 -9.93 2.57
C GLY A 65 -3.43 -10.60 1.42
N MET A 66 -3.02 -11.86 1.62
CA MET A 66 -2.56 -12.71 0.53
C MET A 66 -3.79 -13.29 -0.18
N LEU A 67 -3.89 -13.04 -1.49
CA LEU A 67 -5.02 -13.42 -2.33
C LEU A 67 -4.62 -14.64 -3.16
N ARG A 68 -5.45 -15.68 -3.14
CA ARG A 68 -5.17 -16.92 -3.89
C ARG A 68 -6.36 -17.26 -4.77
N GLY A 69 -6.08 -17.74 -5.98
CA GLY A 69 -7.08 -18.28 -6.90
C GLY A 69 -7.08 -19.80 -6.94
N PHE A 70 -8.19 -20.37 -7.42
CA PHE A 70 -8.31 -21.82 -7.61
C PHE A 70 -7.47 -22.34 -8.80
N ARG A 71 -7.14 -21.47 -9.77
CA ARG A 71 -6.45 -21.83 -11.04
C ARG A 71 -5.03 -21.26 -11.19
N GLY A 72 -4.36 -20.95 -10.09
CA GLY A 72 -2.92 -20.61 -10.10
C GLY A 72 -2.59 -19.11 -10.11
N GLY A 73 -3.59 -18.22 -10.15
CA GLY A 73 -3.38 -16.79 -9.91
C GLY A 73 -3.09 -16.49 -8.43
N ASN A 74 -2.21 -15.53 -8.17
CA ASN A 74 -1.86 -15.07 -6.84
C ASN A 74 -1.93 -13.54 -6.78
N GLY A 75 -2.14 -13.01 -5.58
CA GLY A 75 -2.07 -11.59 -5.37
C GLY A 75 -1.81 -11.22 -3.92
N MET A 76 -1.63 -9.94 -3.71
CA MET A 76 -1.48 -9.34 -2.41
C MET A 76 -2.16 -7.97 -2.43
N ILE A 77 -2.82 -7.67 -1.33
CA ILE A 77 -3.28 -6.34 -0.98
C ILE A 77 -2.61 -5.94 0.33
N LYS A 78 -2.04 -4.74 0.37
CA LYS A 78 -1.52 -4.13 1.59
C LYS A 78 -2.18 -2.77 1.76
N LEU A 79 -2.78 -2.55 2.91
CA LEU A 79 -3.43 -1.30 3.27
C LEU A 79 -2.69 -0.68 4.45
N THR A 80 -2.54 0.63 4.41
CA THR A 80 -1.91 1.42 5.46
C THR A 80 -2.73 2.66 5.76
N GLN A 81 -2.79 3.07 7.02
CA GLN A 81 -3.53 4.26 7.42
C GLN A 81 -2.95 4.88 8.67
N ILE A 82 -2.92 6.21 8.68
CA ILE A 82 -2.64 7.02 9.85
C ILE A 82 -3.99 7.46 10.44
N GLN A 83 -4.11 7.46 11.77
CA GLN A 83 -5.36 7.85 12.43
C GLN A 83 -5.84 9.25 11.96
N GLY A 84 -7.10 9.32 11.53
CA GLY A 84 -7.72 10.56 11.03
C GLY A 84 -7.40 10.89 9.57
N SER A 85 -6.81 9.96 8.81
CA SER A 85 -6.58 10.08 7.36
C SER A 85 -7.24 8.94 6.59
N ASN A 86 -7.35 9.10 5.28
CA ASN A 86 -7.73 8.01 4.37
C ASN A 86 -6.63 6.94 4.34
N SER A 87 -7.01 5.70 4.00
CA SER A 87 -6.03 4.64 3.83
C SER A 87 -5.41 4.68 2.44
N PHE A 88 -4.23 4.08 2.32
CA PHE A 88 -3.55 3.87 1.04
C PHE A 88 -3.46 2.37 0.77
N ALA A 89 -3.69 1.99 -0.48
CA ALA A 89 -3.64 0.61 -0.95
C ALA A 89 -2.47 0.38 -1.91
N LEU A 90 -1.74 -0.70 -1.70
CA LEU A 90 -0.82 -1.33 -2.65
C LEU A 90 -1.41 -2.68 -3.03
N ILE A 91 -1.59 -2.94 -4.33
CA ILE A 91 -2.18 -4.18 -4.84
C ILE A 91 -1.31 -4.73 -5.95
N ILE A 92 -1.01 -6.01 -5.88
CA ILE A 92 -0.23 -6.73 -6.89
C ILE A 92 -0.97 -8.03 -7.19
N LEU A 93 -1.31 -8.26 -8.44
CA LEU A 93 -1.93 -9.49 -8.95
C LEU A 93 -1.02 -10.09 -10.02
N ASP A 94 -0.86 -11.41 -10.04
CA ASP A 94 -0.10 -12.16 -11.04
C ASP A 94 -0.85 -13.41 -11.47
N GLY A 95 -0.77 -13.74 -12.75
CA GLY A 95 -1.50 -14.86 -13.35
C GLY A 95 -3.01 -14.60 -13.47
N VAL A 96 -3.43 -13.36 -13.62
CA VAL A 96 -4.82 -12.98 -13.93
C VAL A 96 -5.04 -12.89 -15.44
N HIS A 97 -6.30 -12.84 -15.90
CA HIS A 97 -6.59 -12.67 -17.33
C HIS A 97 -5.98 -11.37 -17.86
N GLU A 98 -5.36 -11.42 -19.04
CA GLU A 98 -4.63 -10.30 -19.66
C GLU A 98 -5.57 -9.23 -20.22
N LYS A 99 -5.17 -7.96 -20.11
CA LYS A 99 -5.91 -6.80 -20.68
C LYS A 99 -7.36 -6.77 -20.21
N LYS A 100 -7.57 -7.04 -18.92
CA LYS A 100 -8.88 -7.05 -18.26
C LYS A 100 -8.88 -6.13 -17.06
N ASP A 101 -10.07 -5.63 -16.74
CA ASP A 101 -10.33 -4.87 -15.54
C ASP A 101 -10.75 -5.78 -14.40
N PHE A 102 -10.24 -5.50 -13.20
CA PHE A 102 -10.54 -6.24 -11.98
C PHE A 102 -11.01 -5.32 -10.87
N ASP A 103 -12.15 -5.68 -10.27
CA ASP A 103 -12.71 -4.98 -9.12
C ASP A 103 -12.18 -5.61 -7.82
N ILE A 104 -11.58 -4.78 -6.98
CA ILE A 104 -11.16 -5.13 -5.62
C ILE A 104 -12.29 -4.80 -4.67
N THR A 105 -12.82 -5.81 -3.98
CA THR A 105 -14.00 -5.65 -3.12
C THR A 105 -13.75 -6.22 -1.74
N TYR A 106 -14.08 -5.43 -0.72
CA TYR A 106 -14.06 -5.82 0.69
C TYR A 106 -15.44 -6.27 1.15
N TYR A 107 -15.52 -7.35 1.92
CA TYR A 107 -16.75 -7.86 2.51
C TYR A 107 -16.66 -7.86 4.02
N ASN A 108 -17.57 -7.14 4.67
CA ASN A 108 -17.63 -7.06 6.13
C ASN A 108 -18.15 -8.37 6.77
N GLU A 109 -18.88 -9.18 6.01
CA GLU A 109 -19.37 -10.49 6.45
C GLU A 109 -18.34 -11.58 6.15
N GLU A 110 -18.37 -12.65 6.95
CA GLU A 110 -17.50 -13.79 6.70
C GLU A 110 -18.02 -14.59 5.50
N ILE A 111 -17.25 -14.60 4.42
CA ILE A 111 -17.53 -15.41 3.24
C ILE A 111 -16.84 -16.78 3.39
N LYS A 112 -17.63 -17.86 3.40
CA LYS A 112 -17.12 -19.24 3.54
C LYS A 112 -16.34 -19.70 2.31
N ASP A 113 -16.92 -19.50 1.12
CA ASP A 113 -16.30 -19.81 -0.17
C ASP A 113 -16.51 -18.62 -1.11
N CYS A 114 -15.46 -17.82 -1.28
CA CYS A 114 -15.49 -16.62 -2.10
C CYS A 114 -15.69 -16.90 -3.60
N PHE A 115 -15.45 -18.13 -4.05
CA PHE A 115 -15.67 -18.53 -5.45
C PHE A 115 -17.11 -18.96 -5.71
N LYS A 116 -17.90 -19.16 -4.64
CA LYS A 116 -19.30 -19.61 -4.71
C LYS A 116 -20.23 -18.68 -3.95
N MET A 117 -19.92 -17.38 -3.97
CA MET A 117 -20.76 -16.36 -3.35
C MET A 117 -22.14 -16.30 -3.99
N THR A 118 -23.15 -16.26 -3.13
CA THR A 118 -24.55 -15.98 -3.48
C THR A 118 -24.70 -14.57 -4.04
N THR A 119 -25.82 -14.29 -4.70
CA THR A 119 -26.10 -12.96 -5.26
C THR A 119 -26.17 -11.89 -4.18
N ASP A 120 -26.69 -12.21 -3.00
CA ASP A 120 -26.80 -11.26 -1.89
C ASP A 120 -25.44 -10.95 -1.28
N GLU A 121 -24.60 -11.99 -1.06
CA GLU A 121 -23.22 -11.79 -0.59
C GLU A 121 -22.44 -10.87 -1.54
N ARG A 122 -22.56 -11.05 -2.86
CA ARG A 122 -21.87 -10.19 -3.86
C ARG A 122 -22.29 -8.73 -3.80
N LYS A 123 -23.55 -8.45 -3.48
CA LYS A 123 -24.09 -7.07 -3.40
C LYS A 123 -23.66 -6.34 -2.12
N ASN A 124 -23.34 -7.09 -1.06
CA ASN A 124 -22.97 -6.53 0.24
C ASN A 124 -21.49 -6.12 0.31
N GLY A 125 -20.73 -6.28 -0.77
CA GLY A 125 -19.33 -5.88 -0.85
C GLY A 125 -19.16 -4.38 -1.06
N LYS A 126 -18.15 -3.80 -0.40
CA LYS A 126 -17.66 -2.44 -0.68
C LYS A 126 -16.52 -2.51 -1.69
N LYS A 127 -16.76 -2.01 -2.90
CA LYS A 127 -15.70 -1.82 -3.90
C LYS A 127 -14.68 -0.81 -3.39
N LEU A 128 -13.40 -1.17 -3.43
CA LEU A 128 -12.28 -0.34 -3.01
C LEU A 128 -11.69 0.42 -4.20
N LEU A 129 -11.39 -0.29 -5.30
CA LEU A 129 -10.87 0.28 -6.55
C LEU A 129 -11.02 -0.72 -7.71
N THR A 130 -10.72 -0.27 -8.92
CA THR A 130 -10.54 -1.10 -10.12
C THR A 130 -9.11 -0.93 -10.62
N LEU A 131 -8.48 -2.01 -11.08
CA LEU A 131 -7.18 -2.00 -11.74
C LEU A 131 -7.19 -2.90 -12.98
N ASP A 132 -6.40 -2.54 -13.99
CA ASP A 132 -6.25 -3.29 -15.23
C ASP A 132 -4.99 -4.17 -15.21
N SER A 133 -5.05 -5.29 -15.93
CA SER A 133 -3.90 -6.16 -16.16
C SER A 133 -3.19 -5.86 -17.46
N ASP A 134 -1.87 -6.05 -17.44
CA ASP A 134 -1.03 -5.98 -18.62
C ASP A 134 -1.21 -7.20 -19.56
N GLY A 135 -0.48 -7.16 -20.69
CA GLY A 135 -0.46 -8.24 -21.67
C GLY A 135 0.26 -9.52 -21.24
N ALA A 136 0.61 -9.65 -19.95
CA ALA A 136 1.24 -10.84 -19.39
C ALA A 136 0.60 -11.24 -18.05
N GLY A 137 -0.62 -10.76 -17.79
CA GLY A 137 -1.47 -11.21 -16.69
C GLY A 137 -1.03 -10.70 -15.32
N MET A 138 -0.35 -9.54 -15.28
CA MET A 138 0.01 -8.85 -14.04
C MET A 138 -0.75 -7.53 -13.94
N ALA A 139 -1.26 -7.23 -12.75
CA ALA A 139 -1.93 -5.95 -12.46
C ALA A 139 -1.31 -5.36 -11.19
N VAL A 140 -0.91 -4.09 -11.24
CA VAL A 140 -0.23 -3.43 -10.11
C VAL A 140 -0.87 -2.07 -9.86
N GLN A 141 -1.45 -1.91 -8.67
CA GLN A 141 -1.85 -0.62 -8.15
C GLN A 141 -0.80 -0.16 -7.13
N PRO A 142 0.00 0.89 -7.41
CA PRO A 142 0.90 1.47 -6.42
C PRO A 142 0.11 2.11 -5.28
N TRP A 143 0.81 2.57 -4.21
CA TRP A 143 0.18 3.25 -3.07
C TRP A 143 -0.77 4.36 -3.50
N THR A 144 -2.06 4.05 -3.44
CA THR A 144 -3.15 4.92 -3.90
C THR A 144 -4.11 5.15 -2.77
N GLU A 145 -4.49 6.41 -2.57
CA GLU A 145 -5.46 6.78 -1.55
C GLU A 145 -6.83 6.16 -1.86
N ILE A 146 -7.46 5.57 -0.85
CA ILE A 146 -8.80 4.98 -0.94
C ILE A 146 -9.67 5.45 0.24
N GLU A 147 -10.96 5.62 -0.02
CA GLU A 147 -11.94 5.96 1.01
C GLU A 147 -12.36 4.73 1.80
N PHE A 148 -11.44 4.20 2.61
CA PHE A 148 -11.65 3.03 3.45
C PHE A 148 -10.90 3.16 4.78
N ASP A 149 -11.61 2.97 5.89
CA ASP A 149 -11.01 3.01 7.22
C ASP A 149 -10.61 1.60 7.64
N ILE A 150 -9.30 1.37 7.79
CA ILE A 150 -8.72 0.10 8.22
C ILE A 150 -8.45 0.06 9.72
N LEU A 151 -8.41 1.19 10.43
CA LEU A 151 -8.05 1.27 11.86
C LEU A 151 -9.20 0.84 12.79
N ASN A 152 -9.81 -0.30 12.46
CA ASN A 152 -10.90 -0.90 13.20
C ASN A 152 -10.73 -2.42 13.18
N ASP A 153 -10.83 -3.08 14.35
CA ASP A 153 -10.64 -4.53 14.46
C ASP A 153 -11.68 -5.33 13.66
N SER A 154 -12.83 -4.74 13.35
CA SER A 154 -13.84 -5.34 12.47
C SER A 154 -13.34 -5.60 11.05
N VAL A 155 -12.27 -4.94 10.60
CA VAL A 155 -11.65 -5.14 9.28
C VAL A 155 -10.79 -6.41 9.24
N LEU A 156 -10.38 -6.92 10.40
CA LEU A 156 -9.51 -8.09 10.50
C LEU A 156 -10.28 -9.38 10.21
N ASN A 157 -9.59 -10.33 9.56
CA ASN A 157 -10.13 -11.62 9.12
C ASN A 157 -11.31 -11.53 8.13
N LYS A 158 -11.54 -10.35 7.56
CA LYS A 158 -12.56 -10.10 6.55
C LYS A 158 -12.06 -10.38 5.15
N THR A 159 -12.99 -10.76 4.29
CA THR A 159 -12.67 -11.24 2.93
C THR A 159 -12.47 -10.07 2.00
N VAL A 160 -11.39 -10.11 1.22
CA VAL A 160 -11.17 -9.29 0.04
C VAL A 160 -11.20 -10.20 -1.18
N THR A 161 -11.91 -9.78 -2.22
CA THR A 161 -11.98 -10.49 -3.50
C THR A 161 -11.43 -9.64 -4.63
N VAL A 162 -10.97 -10.32 -5.67
CA VAL A 162 -10.69 -9.77 -6.99
C VAL A 162 -11.67 -10.41 -7.95
N ALA A 163 -12.48 -9.62 -8.62
CA ALA A 163 -13.44 -10.10 -9.62
C ALA A 163 -13.21 -9.44 -10.97
N GLU A 164 -13.32 -10.19 -12.06
CA GLU A 164 -13.27 -9.58 -13.40
C GLU A 164 -14.51 -8.69 -13.59
N THR A 165 -14.32 -7.42 -13.91
CA THR A 165 -15.41 -6.43 -13.94
C THR A 165 -16.49 -6.79 -14.97
N SER A 166 -16.09 -7.45 -16.08
CA SER A 166 -17.01 -7.80 -17.16
C SER A 166 -17.98 -8.94 -16.83
N THR A 167 -17.58 -9.87 -15.95
CA THR A 167 -18.37 -11.08 -15.60
C THR A 167 -18.85 -11.07 -14.15
N GLY A 168 -18.20 -10.29 -13.29
CA GLY A 168 -18.36 -10.37 -11.84
C GLY A 168 -17.87 -11.70 -11.24
N GLU A 169 -17.08 -12.47 -11.99
CA GLU A 169 -16.49 -13.72 -11.52
C GLU A 169 -15.32 -13.44 -10.59
N VAL A 170 -15.39 -13.95 -9.36
CA VAL A 170 -14.29 -13.86 -8.39
C VAL A 170 -13.18 -14.82 -8.81
N ILE A 171 -11.98 -14.28 -9.05
CA ILE A 171 -10.81 -15.04 -9.49
C ILE A 171 -9.77 -15.24 -8.39
N LEU A 172 -9.69 -14.32 -7.43
CA LEU A 172 -8.80 -14.39 -6.28
C LEU A 172 -9.54 -13.93 -5.03
N CYS A 173 -9.20 -14.51 -3.88
CA CYS A 173 -9.63 -13.95 -2.61
C CYS A 173 -8.67 -14.26 -1.47
N GLY A 174 -8.82 -13.52 -0.37
CA GLY A 174 -8.04 -13.71 0.83
C GLY A 174 -8.63 -12.95 2.02
N LYS A 175 -8.02 -13.12 3.19
CA LYS A 175 -8.44 -12.44 4.42
C LYS A 175 -7.39 -11.42 4.85
N LEU A 176 -7.84 -10.25 5.31
CA LEU A 176 -6.96 -9.22 5.87
C LEU A 176 -6.44 -9.62 7.25
N LYS A 177 -5.15 -9.39 7.50
CA LYS A 177 -4.48 -9.63 8.77
C LYS A 177 -3.58 -8.46 9.11
N VAL A 178 -3.37 -8.21 10.40
CA VAL A 178 -2.37 -7.22 10.86
C VAL A 178 -0.99 -7.62 10.37
N LYS A 179 -0.24 -6.65 9.86
CA LYS A 179 1.19 -6.78 9.56
C LYS A 179 1.98 -6.00 10.60
N GLY A 180 2.91 -6.67 11.29
CA GLY A 180 3.65 -6.10 12.42
C GLY A 180 3.18 -6.65 13.76
N SER A 181 3.58 -6.01 14.85
CA SER A 181 3.20 -6.45 16.20
C SER A 181 1.81 -5.96 16.60
N ARG A 182 1.19 -6.64 17.58
CA ARG A 182 -0.10 -6.20 18.13
C ARG A 182 0.02 -4.82 18.78
N GLU A 183 1.14 -4.53 19.40
CA GLU A 183 1.43 -3.24 20.05
C GLU A 183 1.55 -2.12 19.02
N GLU A 184 2.13 -2.38 17.84
CA GLU A 184 2.15 -1.43 16.71
C GLU A 184 0.74 -1.13 16.22
N TRP A 185 -0.07 -2.17 16.05
CA TRP A 185 -1.48 -2.03 15.65
C TRP A 185 -2.29 -1.21 16.64
N GLU A 186 -2.20 -1.53 17.94
CA GLU A 186 -2.90 -0.76 18.99
C GLU A 186 -2.40 0.68 19.07
N ARG A 187 -1.10 0.93 18.85
CA ARG A 187 -0.56 2.30 18.81
C ARG A 187 -1.03 3.08 17.60
N ALA A 188 -1.28 2.43 16.47
CA ALA A 188 -1.81 3.09 15.28
C ALA A 188 -3.30 3.45 15.45
N LYS A 189 -4.11 2.55 16.03
CA LYS A 189 -5.53 2.81 16.33
C LYS A 189 -5.72 3.92 17.36
N ASN A 190 -4.88 3.95 18.39
CA ASN A 190 -4.97 4.90 19.51
C ASN A 190 -4.01 6.08 19.39
N GLY A 191 -3.33 6.22 18.25
CA GLY A 191 -2.27 7.18 18.05
C GLY A 191 -2.81 8.60 17.99
N ILE A 192 -2.76 9.32 19.12
CA ILE A 192 -3.14 10.75 19.22
C ILE A 192 -2.69 11.49 17.96
N GLN A 193 -3.66 12.01 17.20
CA GLN A 193 -3.42 12.94 16.10
C GLN A 193 -2.55 14.05 16.68
N MET A 194 -1.26 14.07 16.31
CA MET A 194 -0.35 15.09 16.80
C MET A 194 -0.86 16.41 16.22
N SER A 195 -1.64 17.13 17.03
CA SER A 195 -2.24 18.41 16.69
C SER A 195 -1.15 19.27 16.08
N SER A 196 -1.39 19.81 14.88
CA SER A 196 -0.45 20.66 14.12
C SER A 196 0.04 21.91 14.87
N LYS A 197 -0.42 22.12 16.11
CA LYS A 197 0.03 23.17 17.03
C LYS A 197 1.50 23.03 17.47
N PHE A 198 2.09 21.83 17.47
CA PHE A 198 3.52 21.68 17.82
C PHE A 198 4.49 22.13 16.72
N CYS A 199 4.03 22.20 15.46
CA CYS A 199 4.89 22.66 14.35
C CYS A 199 5.01 24.19 14.36
N LEU A 200 3.95 24.91 14.75
CA LEU A 200 3.93 26.37 14.81
C LEU A 200 4.84 26.95 15.91
N THR A 201 4.95 26.30 17.06
CA THR A 201 5.87 26.74 18.13
C THR A 201 7.33 26.55 17.73
N ALA A 202 7.68 25.46 17.04
CA ALA A 202 9.04 25.26 16.52
C ALA A 202 9.40 26.30 15.44
N ILE A 203 8.48 26.64 14.53
CA ILE A 203 8.68 27.67 13.51
C ILE A 203 8.84 29.06 14.15
N LEU A 204 8.05 29.40 15.18
CA LEU A 204 8.21 30.64 15.95
C LEU A 204 9.56 30.70 16.66
N CYS A 205 10.03 29.61 17.26
CA CYS A 205 11.36 29.56 17.89
C CYS A 205 12.49 29.75 16.88
N ILE A 206 12.39 29.14 15.68
CA ILE A 206 13.39 29.32 14.61
C ILE A 206 13.39 30.77 14.11
N LEU A 207 12.21 31.37 13.89
CA LEU A 207 12.09 32.76 13.46
C LEU A 207 12.70 33.73 14.48
N VAL A 208 12.45 33.53 15.79
CA VAL A 208 13.05 34.36 16.85
C VAL A 208 14.58 34.20 16.90
N SER A 209 15.09 32.99 16.67
CA SER A 209 16.53 32.70 16.66
C SER A 209 17.24 33.35 15.47
N VAL A 210 16.62 33.31 14.28
CA VAL A 210 17.13 33.95 13.06
C VAL A 210 17.05 35.48 13.17
N PHE A 211 15.98 36.02 13.76
CA PHE A 211 15.84 37.47 13.98
C PHE A 211 16.95 38.00 14.92
N LYS A 212 17.28 37.25 15.98
CA LYS A 212 18.41 37.58 16.86
C LYS A 212 19.75 37.56 16.13
N GLN A 213 20.01 36.53 15.31
CA GLN A 213 21.25 36.45 14.51
C GLN A 213 21.42 37.59 13.51
N ILE A 214 20.32 38.08 12.91
CA ILE A 214 20.37 39.19 11.94
C ILE A 214 20.64 40.52 12.64
N HIS A 215 20.12 40.73 13.86
CA HIS A 215 20.29 41.99 14.60
C HIS A 215 21.57 42.07 15.44
N ASP A 216 22.23 40.95 15.73
CA ASP A 216 23.52 40.90 16.46
C ASP A 216 24.75 40.95 15.53
N LEU A 217 24.58 41.21 14.22
CA LEU A 217 25.71 41.45 13.32
C LEU A 217 26.24 42.89 13.50
N PRO A 218 27.48 43.09 13.98
CA PRO A 218 28.09 44.41 13.98
C PRO A 218 28.33 44.83 12.53
N LEU A 219 27.83 46.01 12.17
CA LEU A 219 28.19 46.70 10.93
C LEU A 219 29.71 46.90 10.92
N ILE A 220 30.40 46.11 10.09
CA ILE A 220 31.77 46.37 9.65
C ILE A 220 31.68 47.00 8.27
#